data_AF-A0AA97N0X2-F1
#
_entry.id   AF-A0AA97N0X2-F1
#
_cell.length_a   1.000
_cell.length_b   1.000
_cell.length_c   1.000
_cell.angle_alpha   90.00
_cell.angle_beta   90.00
_cell.angle_gamma   90.00
#
_symmetry.space_group_name_H-M   'P 1'
#
loop_
_entity.id
_entity.type
_entity.pdbx_description
1 polymer ?
#
loop_
_entity_poly.entity_id
_entity_poly.type
_entity_poly.pdbx_seq_one_letter_code
_entity_poly.pdbx_strand_id
1 'polypeptide(L)'
;DLIVDQTIEKVSFCAPDRNFDRAFSYICRDGTTRRWICHCFMAVKDTGERLSHAVGCAFAACLERKQKREKECGVTATFDASRTTFTREGSFRVTTATEQAEREEIMRQMPDAK
;
A
#
# COMPACT_ATOMS: atom_id res chain seq x y z
N ASP A 1 24.94 6.05 12.96
CA ASP A 1 24.54 4.74 12.42
C ASP A 1 23.03 4.56 12.41
N LEU A 2 22.48 4.06 11.30
CA LEU A 2 21.10 3.64 11.17
C LEU A 2 21.01 2.15 11.50
N ILE A 3 20.22 1.78 12.51
CA ILE A 3 20.16 0.39 13.01
C ILE A 3 19.05 -0.41 12.32
N VAL A 4 17.89 0.22 12.09
CA VAL A 4 16.72 -0.41 11.48
C VAL A 4 16.15 0.54 10.42
N ASP A 5 16.04 0.05 9.19
CA ASP A 5 15.38 0.73 8.07
C ASP A 5 14.18 -0.10 7.60
N GLN A 6 13.07 0.01 8.35
CA GLN A 6 11.87 -0.78 8.08
C GLN A 6 10.89 0.03 7.23
N THR A 7 10.71 -0.38 5.97
CA THR A 7 9.66 0.17 5.10
C THR A 7 8.27 -0.15 5.67
N ILE A 8 7.40 0.87 5.80
CA ILE A 8 6.09 0.74 6.45
C ILE A 8 5.14 -0.20 5.70
N GLU A 9 5.19 -0.22 4.36
CA GLU A 9 4.35 -1.10 3.51
C GLU A 9 4.67 -2.59 3.70
N LYS A 10 5.81 -2.90 4.30
CA LYS A 10 6.25 -4.27 4.59
C LYS A 10 5.86 -4.72 6.00
N VAL A 11 5.45 -3.80 6.87
CA VAL A 11 4.94 -4.10 8.20
C VAL A 11 3.45 -4.47 8.08
N SER A 12 3.06 -5.61 8.63
CA SER A 12 1.69 -6.12 8.54
C SER A 12 0.86 -5.80 9.79
N PHE A 13 1.49 -5.81 10.95
CA PHE A 13 0.82 -5.60 12.23
C PHE A 13 1.78 -5.03 13.26
N CYS A 14 1.27 -4.22 14.18
CA CYS A 14 2.03 -3.76 15.35
C CYS A 14 1.14 -3.78 16.59
N ALA A 15 1.73 -4.05 17.75
CA ALA A 15 1.01 -4.04 19.02
C ALA A 15 1.94 -3.75 20.20
N PRO A 16 1.42 -3.10 21.27
CA PRO A 16 2.06 -3.10 22.57
C PRO A 16 1.93 -4.49 23.22
N ASP A 17 2.81 -4.77 24.18
CA ASP A 17 2.71 -5.98 24.99
C ASP A 17 1.76 -5.75 26.19
N ARG A 18 0.93 -6.76 26.52
CA ARG A 18 -0.05 -6.68 27.61
C ARG A 18 0.58 -6.87 29.00
N ASN A 19 1.67 -7.63 29.06
CA ASN A 19 2.37 -7.97 30.29
C ASN A 19 3.54 -7.00 30.57
N PHE A 20 4.10 -6.40 29.52
CA PHE A 20 5.22 -5.46 29.60
C PHE A 20 4.84 -4.09 29.05
N ASP A 21 4.45 -3.16 29.93
CA ASP A 21 3.94 -1.82 29.58
C ASP A 21 4.85 -1.00 28.65
N ARG A 22 6.17 -1.24 28.67
CA ARG A 22 7.15 -0.55 27.80
C ARG A 22 7.50 -1.32 26.54
N ALA A 23 7.05 -2.56 26.38
CA ALA A 23 7.37 -3.37 25.23
C ALA A 23 6.40 -3.09 24.07
N PHE A 24 6.97 -3.00 22.89
CA PHE A 24 6.26 -2.82 21.63
C PHE A 24 6.85 -3.77 20.59
N SER A 25 6.02 -4.32 19.72
CA SER A 25 6.50 -5.15 18.63
C SER A 25 5.74 -4.89 17.34
N TYR A 26 6.39 -5.20 16.22
CA TYR A 26 5.74 -5.29 14.93
C TYR A 26 6.17 -6.54 14.17
N ILE A 27 5.28 -7.00 13.30
CA ILE A 27 5.53 -8.09 12.37
C ILE A 27 5.70 -7.49 10.98
N CYS A 28 6.76 -7.87 10.28
CA CYS A 28 7.00 -7.49 8.90
C CYS A 28 7.30 -8.69 8.01
N ARG A 29 7.09 -8.50 6.71
CA ARG A 29 7.33 -9.52 5.69
C ARG A 29 8.70 -9.29 5.04
N ASP A 30 9.69 -10.11 5.33
CA ASP A 30 10.98 -10.02 4.66
C ASP A 30 10.90 -10.59 3.24
N GLY A 31 11.17 -9.73 2.25
CA GLY A 31 11.15 -10.10 0.83
C GLY A 31 12.28 -11.03 0.42
N THR A 32 13.42 -10.97 1.11
CA THR A 32 14.62 -11.74 0.76
C THR A 32 14.49 -13.19 1.23
N THR A 33 14.24 -13.40 2.52
CA THR A 33 14.12 -14.75 3.09
C THR A 33 12.74 -15.37 2.90
N ARG A 34 11.77 -14.60 2.40
CA ARG A 34 10.36 -15.00 2.33
C ARG A 34 9.80 -15.47 3.69
N ARG A 35 10.28 -14.92 4.81
CA ARG A 35 9.73 -15.19 6.16
C ARG A 35 8.98 -13.99 6.75
N TRP A 36 8.19 -14.27 7.78
CA TRP A 36 7.67 -13.24 8.68
C TRP A 36 8.68 -13.03 9.81
N ILE A 37 8.98 -11.77 10.10
CA ILE A 37 9.94 -11.39 11.13
C ILE A 37 9.20 -10.53 12.15
N CYS A 38 9.42 -10.82 13.44
CA CYS A 38 8.93 -10.00 14.53
C CYS A 38 10.10 -9.19 15.10
N HIS A 39 9.94 -7.88 15.18
CA HIS A 39 10.88 -6.98 15.82
C HIS A 39 10.28 -6.48 17.13
N CYS A 40 11.02 -6.64 18.23
CA CYS A 40 10.60 -6.21 19.56
C CYS A 40 11.48 -5.06 20.05
N PHE A 41 10.84 -4.06 20.65
CA PHE A 41 11.47 -2.88 21.19
C PHE A 41 11.02 -2.69 22.64
N MET A 42 11.91 -2.16 23.46
CA MET A 42 11.60 -1.77 24.83
C MET A 42 11.81 -0.27 24.96
N ALA A 43 10.73 0.46 25.23
CA ALA A 43 10.76 1.90 25.43
C ALA A 43 11.52 2.26 26.71
N VAL A 44 12.36 3.29 26.64
CA VAL A 44 13.16 3.76 27.80
C VAL A 44 12.33 4.66 28.72
N LYS A 45 11.57 5.60 28.12
CA LYS A 45 10.83 6.66 28.85
C LYS A 45 9.32 6.62 28.65
N ASP A 46 8.84 5.96 27.62
CA ASP A 46 7.43 5.89 27.23
C ASP A 46 6.87 4.47 27.41
N THR A 47 5.59 4.31 27.15
CA THR A 47 4.92 3.00 27.07
C THR A 47 4.96 2.45 25.64
N GLY A 48 4.80 1.13 25.51
CA GLY A 48 4.62 0.46 24.23
C GLY A 48 3.36 0.94 23.50
N GLU A 49 2.31 1.28 24.24
CA GLU A 49 1.07 1.90 23.73
C GLU A 49 1.38 3.17 22.92
N ARG A 50 2.23 4.05 23.44
CA ARG A 50 2.62 5.29 22.75
C ARG A 50 3.36 5.01 21.45
N LEU A 51 4.28 4.03 21.45
CA LEU A 51 4.98 3.60 20.24
C LEU A 51 4.01 2.99 19.22
N SER A 52 3.09 2.14 19.66
CA SER A 52 2.06 1.52 18.81
C SER A 52 1.16 2.57 18.17
N HIS A 53 0.76 3.61 18.91
CA HIS A 53 -0.02 4.70 18.35
C HIS A 53 0.77 5.48 17.28
N ALA A 54 2.03 5.82 17.54
CA ALA A 54 2.86 6.53 16.56
C ALA A 54 3.04 5.71 15.25
N VAL A 55 3.30 4.40 15.36
CA VAL A 55 3.38 3.51 14.20
C VAL A 55 2.01 3.36 13.51
N GLY A 56 0.92 3.32 14.29
CA GLY A 56 -0.45 3.35 13.78
C GLY A 56 -0.75 4.60 12.94
N CYS A 57 -0.29 5.77 13.35
CA CYS A 57 -0.40 7.00 12.56
C CYS A 57 0.36 6.88 11.22
N ALA A 58 1.58 6.33 11.23
CA ALA A 58 2.35 6.11 10.01
C ALA A 58 1.63 5.14 9.05
N PHE A 59 1.03 4.07 9.59
CA PHE A 59 0.19 3.15 8.81
C PHE A 59 -0.99 3.86 8.16
N ALA A 60 -1.77 4.61 8.94
CA ALA A 60 -2.94 5.33 8.44
C ALA A 60 -2.55 6.29 7.30
N ALA A 61 -1.49 7.08 7.52
CA ALA A 61 -1.03 8.05 6.52
C ALA A 61 -0.45 7.37 5.26
N CYS A 62 0.18 6.21 5.39
CA CYS A 62 0.65 5.42 4.26
C CYS A 62 -0.53 4.80 3.48
N LEU A 63 -1.50 4.22 4.20
CA LEU A 63 -2.67 3.58 3.63
C LEU A 63 -3.53 4.59 2.86
N GLU A 64 -3.78 5.76 3.44
CA GLU A 64 -4.54 6.83 2.79
C GLU A 64 -3.90 7.25 1.47
N ARG A 65 -2.58 7.48 1.45
CA ARG A 65 -1.85 7.82 0.22
C ARG A 65 -1.87 6.68 -0.79
N LYS A 66 -1.79 5.43 -0.34
CA LYS A 66 -1.89 4.26 -1.21
C LYS A 66 -3.27 4.16 -1.86
N GLN A 67 -4.34 4.27 -1.07
CA GLN A 67 -5.71 4.24 -1.55
C GLN A 67 -6.01 5.39 -2.51
N LYS A 68 -5.51 6.60 -2.20
CA LYS A 68 -5.62 7.76 -3.09
C LYS A 68 -4.95 7.49 -4.44
N ARG A 69 -3.71 6.97 -4.44
CA ARG A 69 -3.02 6.59 -5.69
C ARG A 69 -3.77 5.50 -6.44
N GLU A 70 -4.27 4.46 -5.77
CA GLU A 70 -5.05 3.38 -6.40
C GLU A 70 -6.33 3.92 -7.06
N LYS A 71 -7.02 4.86 -6.40
CA LYS A 71 -8.22 5.51 -6.93
C LYS A 71 -7.92 6.45 -8.09
N GLU A 72 -6.90 7.29 -7.98
CA GLU A 72 -6.52 8.28 -9.01
C GLU A 72 -5.93 7.63 -10.27
N CYS A 73 -5.25 6.50 -10.11
CA CYS A 73 -4.64 5.80 -11.24
C CYS A 73 -5.66 5.02 -12.09
N GLY A 74 -6.94 4.97 -11.65
CA GLY A 74 -8.03 4.35 -12.39
C GLY A 74 -7.82 2.86 -12.67
N VAL A 75 -6.99 2.19 -11.84
CA VAL A 75 -6.70 0.76 -12.01
C VAL A 75 -7.90 -0.03 -11.48
N THR A 76 -8.86 -0.32 -12.35
CA THR A 76 -10.01 -1.15 -12.06
C THR A 76 -9.76 -2.55 -12.62
N ALA A 77 -10.01 -3.56 -11.79
CA ALA A 77 -9.96 -4.94 -12.24
C ALA A 77 -11.36 -5.53 -12.13
N THR A 78 -11.94 -5.89 -13.27
CA THR A 78 -13.29 -6.40 -13.40
C THR A 78 -13.25 -7.86 -13.83
N PHE A 79 -14.08 -8.68 -13.19
CA PHE A 79 -14.26 -10.08 -13.54
C PHE A 79 -15.61 -10.24 -14.24
N ASP A 80 -15.57 -10.71 -15.49
CA ASP A 80 -16.76 -11.08 -16.24
C ASP A 80 -17.03 -12.57 -16.02
N ALA A 81 -18.05 -12.87 -15.21
CA ALA A 81 -18.47 -14.24 -14.90
C ALA A 81 -19.01 -14.98 -16.14
N SER A 82 -19.55 -14.27 -17.13
CA SER A 82 -20.11 -14.87 -18.35
C SER A 82 -19.01 -15.33 -19.32
N ARG A 83 -17.88 -14.63 -19.32
CA ARG A 83 -16.70 -14.96 -20.15
C ARG A 83 -15.56 -15.58 -19.34
N THR A 84 -15.76 -15.82 -18.05
CA THR A 84 -14.73 -16.28 -17.11
C THR A 84 -13.40 -15.54 -17.26
N THR A 85 -13.46 -14.24 -17.52
CA THR A 85 -12.29 -13.43 -17.92
C THR A 85 -12.07 -12.29 -16.94
N PHE A 86 -10.81 -12.00 -16.65
CA PHE A 86 -10.39 -10.90 -15.80
C PHE A 86 -9.77 -9.80 -16.67
N THR A 87 -10.38 -8.63 -16.68
CA THR A 87 -9.88 -7.45 -17.42
C THR A 87 -9.43 -6.39 -16.43
N ARG A 88 -8.21 -5.87 -16.63
CA ARG A 88 -7.66 -4.77 -15.84
C ARG A 88 -7.58 -3.53 -16.72
N GLU A 89 -8.36 -2.52 -16.39
CA GLU A 89 -8.31 -1.19 -17.00
C GLU A 89 -7.49 -0.26 -16.09
N GLY A 90 -6.75 0.69 -16.68
CA GLY A 90 -5.85 1.59 -15.95
C GLY A 90 -4.47 1.01 -15.66
N SER A 91 -3.46 1.88 -15.53
CA SER A 91 -2.05 1.51 -15.37
C SER A 91 -1.38 2.38 -14.32
N PHE A 92 -0.56 1.77 -13.46
CA PHE A 92 0.30 2.47 -12.49
C PHE A 92 1.45 3.24 -13.14
N ARG A 93 1.69 3.02 -14.43
CA ARG A 93 2.68 3.78 -15.19
C ARG A 93 2.09 5.13 -15.56
N VAL A 94 2.92 6.17 -15.50
CA VAL A 94 2.61 7.46 -16.12
C VAL A 94 2.28 7.17 -17.58
N THR A 95 1.07 7.55 -18.02
CA THR A 95 0.64 7.41 -19.41
C THR A 95 1.65 8.13 -20.29
N THR A 96 2.24 7.39 -21.22
CA THR A 96 3.21 8.00 -22.13
C THR A 96 2.50 8.96 -23.07
N ALA A 97 3.19 10.00 -23.55
CA ALA A 97 2.62 10.97 -24.48
C ALA A 97 2.02 10.29 -25.73
N THR A 98 2.60 9.15 -26.15
CA THR A 98 2.11 8.34 -27.27
C THR A 98 0.77 7.65 -26.94
N GLU A 99 0.64 7.01 -25.77
CA GLU A 99 -0.63 6.39 -25.33
C GLU A 99 -1.74 7.44 -25.14
N GLN A 100 -1.37 8.67 -24.78
CA GLN A 100 -2.31 9.78 -24.63
C GLN A 100 -2.81 10.27 -26.00
N ALA A 101 -1.91 10.40 -26.98
CA ALA A 101 -2.24 10.76 -28.36
C ALA A 101 -3.11 9.68 -29.05
N GLU A 102 -2.80 8.40 -28.86
CA GLU A 102 -3.61 7.30 -29.41
C GLU A 102 -5.04 7.31 -28.84
N ARG A 103 -5.20 7.57 -27.54
CA ARG A 103 -6.53 7.73 -26.92
C ARG A 103 -7.31 8.91 -27.50
N GLU A 104 -6.65 10.05 -27.73
CA GLU A 104 -7.27 11.22 -28.35
C GLU A 104 -7.67 10.96 -29.81
N GLU A 105 -6.87 10.22 -30.56
CA GLU A 105 -7.20 9.80 -31.93
C GLU A 105 -8.39 8.83 -31.95
N ILE A 106 -8.43 7.85 -31.05
CA ILE A 106 -9.56 6.92 -30.93
C ILE A 106 -10.84 7.68 -30.55
N MET A 107 -10.77 8.64 -29.63
CA MET A 107 -11.92 9.46 -29.24
C MET A 107 -12.41 10.34 -30.41
N ARG A 108 -11.51 10.87 -31.24
CA ARG A 108 -11.87 11.61 -32.47
C ARG A 108 -12.52 10.76 -33.54
N GLN A 109 -12.27 9.45 -33.55
CA GLN A 109 -12.83 8.53 -34.54
C GLN A 109 -14.15 7.91 -34.09
N MET A 110 -14.63 8.17 -32.87
CA MET A 110 -15.97 7.76 -32.46
C MET A 110 -17.01 8.63 -33.19
N PRO A 111 -17.87 8.05 -34.06
CA PRO A 111 -18.94 8.81 -34.69
C PRO A 111 -19.93 9.30 -33.64
N ASP A 112 -20.37 10.56 -33.74
CA ASP A 112 -21.45 11.10 -32.92
C ASP A 112 -22.66 10.15 -32.97
N ALA A 113 -22.97 9.54 -31.82
CA ALA A 113 -24.18 8.75 -31.66
C ALA A 113 -25.38 9.70 -31.75
N LYS A 114 -26.03 9.70 -32.92
CA LYS A 114 -27.29 10.39 -33.18
C LYS A 114 -28.47 9.55 -32.70
#